data_AF-A0A9E1RK50-F1
#
_entry.id   AF-A0A9E1RK50-F1
#
_cell.length_a   1.000
_cell.length_b   1.000
_cell.length_c   1.000
_cell.angle_alpha   90.00
_cell.angle_beta   90.00
_cell.angle_gamma   90.00
#
_symmetry.space_group_name_H-M   'P 1'
#
loop_
_entity.id
_entity.type
_entity.pdbx_description
1 polymer ?
#
loop_
_entity_poly.entity_id
_entity_poly.type
_entity_poly.pdbx_seq_one_letter_code
_entity_poly.pdbx_strand_id
1 'polypeptide(L)'
;MKNNILILVVAFVLTLSTKAQVVTAVPCDMLGMSVNVGSQETSISIHHSGQYMTHPQSENIFMWEFTDQQGNILHQDTIIDDSFCNFSHSWPLTDTINVTVTLVNDSANLDNWYINQGLPLTGQSINCLFEDQLFWYIDTFPTGTLYGSWTFIHNNPGIDLNISTSTNYFVSENKRLIKIVDLLGRETSFKNNHILFYIFSDGSREKKYFYK
;
A
#
# COMPACT_ATOMS: atom_id res chain seq x y z
N MET A 1 27.50 4.59 -49.56
CA MET A 1 27.46 4.99 -48.14
C MET A 1 26.17 5.70 -47.70
N LYS A 2 25.28 6.14 -48.62
CA LYS A 2 24.08 6.90 -48.27
C LYS A 2 22.86 6.04 -47.85
N ASN A 3 22.77 4.80 -48.34
CA ASN A 3 21.64 3.89 -48.04
C ASN A 3 21.76 3.16 -46.68
N ASN A 4 22.97 2.94 -46.18
CA ASN A 4 23.16 2.17 -44.94
C ASN A 4 22.93 3.02 -43.68
N ILE A 5 23.06 4.35 -43.79
CA ILE A 5 22.78 5.28 -42.69
C ILE A 5 21.26 5.39 -42.44
N LEU A 6 20.46 5.35 -43.51
CA LEU A 6 18.99 5.46 -43.39
C LEU A 6 18.38 4.25 -42.65
N ILE A 7 18.94 3.05 -42.86
CA ILE A 7 18.48 1.82 -42.18
C ILE A 7 18.81 1.84 -40.68
N LEU A 8 19.97 2.41 -40.30
CA LEU A 8 20.37 2.50 -38.89
C LEU A 8 19.48 3.48 -38.10
N VAL A 9 19.05 4.58 -38.73
CA VAL A 9 18.19 5.59 -38.11
C VAL A 9 16.76 5.05 -37.90
N VAL A 10 16.22 4.29 -38.87
CA VAL A 10 14.89 3.67 -38.74
C VAL A 10 14.86 2.57 -37.68
N ALA A 11 15.93 1.77 -37.57
CA ALA A 11 16.04 0.75 -36.52
C ALA A 11 16.11 1.37 -35.10
N PHE A 12 16.78 2.53 -34.95
CA PHE A 12 16.88 3.22 -33.65
C PHE A 12 15.56 3.88 -33.22
N VAL A 13 14.78 4.41 -34.18
CA VAL A 13 13.46 5.00 -33.91
C VAL A 13 12.44 3.93 -33.50
N LEU A 14 12.54 2.70 -34.02
CA LEU A 14 11.66 1.58 -33.64
C LEU A 14 11.96 1.00 -32.24
N THR A 15 13.18 1.16 -31.73
CA THR A 15 13.55 0.69 -30.38
C THR A 15 13.16 1.65 -29.25
N LEU A 16 12.71 2.87 -29.56
CA LEU A 16 12.29 3.90 -28.60
C LEU A 16 10.79 3.87 -28.28
N SER A 17 10.14 2.72 -28.44
CA SER A 17 8.82 2.48 -27.86
C SER A 17 8.97 2.03 -26.39
N THR A 18 9.59 2.88 -25.56
CA THR A 18 9.44 2.73 -24.11
C THR A 18 7.97 2.95 -23.83
N LYS A 19 7.25 1.92 -23.40
CA LYS A 19 5.89 2.12 -22.87
C LYS A 19 6.04 3.08 -21.71
N ALA A 20 5.63 4.33 -21.89
CA ALA A 20 5.52 5.28 -20.79
C ALA A 20 4.53 4.66 -19.81
N GLN A 21 5.03 4.19 -18.68
CA GLN A 21 4.20 3.68 -17.61
C GLN A 21 3.44 4.87 -17.04
N VAL A 22 2.12 4.77 -16.96
CA VAL A 22 1.28 5.83 -16.38
C VAL A 22 1.58 5.85 -14.88
N VAL A 23 2.33 6.86 -14.46
CA VAL A 23 2.58 7.14 -13.03
C VAL A 23 1.59 8.20 -12.59
N THR A 24 0.67 7.81 -11.72
CA THR A 24 -0.32 8.71 -11.14
C THR A 24 -0.49 8.36 -9.68
N ALA A 25 -0.32 9.34 -8.80
CA ALA A 25 -0.55 9.21 -7.38
C ALA A 25 -1.20 10.50 -6.85
N VAL A 26 -1.91 10.39 -5.73
CA VAL A 26 -2.43 11.52 -4.97
C VAL A 26 -1.71 11.58 -3.62
N PRO A 27 -1.64 12.76 -2.98
CA PRO A 27 -1.07 12.92 -1.64
C PRO A 27 -1.65 11.95 -0.60
N CYS A 28 -0.85 11.57 0.39
CA CYS A 28 -1.23 10.58 1.41
C CYS A 28 -2.49 10.98 2.19
N ASP A 29 -2.70 12.27 2.45
CA ASP A 29 -3.85 12.81 3.16
C ASP A 29 -5.17 12.75 2.37
N MET A 30 -5.10 12.42 1.07
CA MET A 30 -6.25 12.13 0.21
C MET A 30 -6.57 10.63 0.11
N LEU A 31 -5.80 9.80 0.80
CA LEU A 31 -5.99 8.35 0.88
C LEU A 31 -6.55 7.97 2.25
N GLY A 32 -7.04 6.75 2.35
CA GLY A 32 -7.55 6.22 3.61
C GLY A 32 -8.00 4.77 3.47
N MET A 33 -8.51 4.24 4.58
CA MET A 33 -8.99 2.87 4.72
C MET A 33 -10.48 2.87 5.03
N SER A 34 -11.19 1.84 4.59
CA SER A 34 -12.59 1.62 4.93
C SER A 34 -12.86 0.16 5.24
N VAL A 35 -13.68 -0.09 6.25
CA VAL A 35 -14.15 -1.45 6.53
C VAL A 35 -15.16 -1.85 5.46
N ASN A 36 -14.95 -3.01 4.85
CA ASN A 36 -15.85 -3.57 3.86
C ASN A 36 -17.13 -4.11 4.53
N VAL A 37 -18.28 -3.96 3.87
CA VAL A 37 -19.61 -4.37 4.34
C VAL A 37 -19.72 -5.88 4.61
N GLY A 38 -18.81 -6.68 4.03
CA GLY A 38 -18.73 -8.13 4.25
C GLY A 38 -18.01 -8.57 5.54
N SER A 39 -17.47 -7.64 6.33
CA SER A 39 -16.84 -7.96 7.61
C SER A 39 -17.88 -8.47 8.62
N GLN A 40 -17.48 -9.42 9.47
CA GLN A 40 -18.32 -10.11 10.44
C GLN A 40 -17.62 -10.16 11.81
N GLU A 41 -18.30 -10.66 12.84
CA GLU A 41 -17.79 -10.74 14.21
C GLU A 41 -16.41 -11.40 14.35
N THR A 42 -16.06 -12.31 13.46
CA THR A 42 -14.77 -13.06 13.50
C THR A 42 -13.96 -12.90 12.22
N SER A 43 -14.35 -11.97 11.33
CA SER A 43 -13.71 -11.78 10.03
C SER A 43 -13.65 -10.30 9.68
N ILE A 44 -12.46 -9.82 9.36
CA ILE A 44 -12.22 -8.44 8.99
C ILE A 44 -11.82 -8.39 7.50
N SER A 45 -12.40 -7.44 6.79
CA SER A 45 -12.04 -7.08 5.41
C SER A 45 -11.93 -5.56 5.35
N ILE A 46 -10.72 -5.05 5.18
CA ILE A 46 -10.45 -3.60 5.11
C ILE A 46 -9.92 -3.28 3.71
N HIS A 47 -10.57 -2.32 3.06
CA HIS A 47 -10.15 -1.76 1.79
C HIS A 47 -9.24 -0.54 2.00
N HIS A 48 -8.20 -0.40 1.17
CA HIS A 48 -7.33 0.77 1.17
C HIS A 48 -7.37 1.48 -0.20
N SER A 49 -7.74 2.77 -0.20
CA SER A 49 -7.95 3.54 -1.44
C SER A 49 -6.68 3.77 -2.26
N GLY A 50 -5.52 3.79 -1.59
CA GLY A 50 -4.20 3.89 -2.22
C GLY A 50 -3.94 2.88 -3.32
N GLN A 51 -4.54 1.67 -3.27
CA GLN A 51 -4.31 0.68 -4.32
C GLN A 51 -4.85 1.15 -5.67
N TYR A 52 -6.01 1.82 -5.67
CA TYR A 52 -6.59 2.39 -6.88
C TYR A 52 -5.94 3.72 -7.26
N MET A 53 -5.58 4.54 -6.28
CA MET A 53 -5.12 5.90 -6.52
C MET A 53 -3.62 6.05 -6.78
N THR A 54 -2.82 5.00 -6.54
CA THR A 54 -1.37 5.01 -6.73
C THR A 54 -0.96 4.02 -7.82
N HIS A 55 -0.36 4.53 -8.89
CA HIS A 55 0.09 3.75 -10.04
C HIS A 55 1.60 3.86 -10.23
N PRO A 56 2.28 2.74 -10.55
CA PRO A 56 1.68 1.45 -10.92
C PRO A 56 1.19 0.61 -9.73
N GLN A 57 -0.02 0.07 -9.85
CA GLN A 57 -0.67 -0.70 -8.79
C GLN A 57 0.12 -1.96 -8.41
N SER A 58 0.79 -2.57 -9.39
CA SER A 58 1.64 -3.75 -9.20
C SER A 58 2.87 -3.53 -8.31
N GLU A 59 3.21 -2.27 -8.04
CA GLU A 59 4.33 -1.90 -7.17
C GLU A 59 3.83 -1.27 -5.86
N ASN A 60 2.52 -1.22 -5.61
CA ASN A 60 1.99 -0.83 -4.32
C ASN A 60 2.22 -1.97 -3.32
N ILE A 61 2.80 -1.62 -2.19
CA ILE A 61 3.07 -2.53 -1.08
C ILE A 61 2.42 -1.94 0.16
N PHE A 62 1.43 -2.65 0.69
CA PHE A 62 0.78 -2.34 1.95
C PHE A 62 1.31 -3.26 3.03
N MET A 63 1.84 -2.70 4.10
CA MET A 63 2.28 -3.45 5.28
C MET A 63 1.32 -3.12 6.40
N TRP A 64 0.54 -4.12 6.80
CA TRP A 64 -0.52 -4.01 7.79
C TRP A 64 -0.04 -4.58 9.12
N GLU A 65 -0.32 -3.87 10.19
CA GLU A 65 -0.12 -4.32 11.56
C GLU A 65 -1.37 -4.01 12.39
N PHE A 66 -1.82 -5.01 13.15
CA PHE A 66 -2.92 -4.92 14.09
C PHE A 66 -2.39 -5.27 15.47
N THR A 67 -2.57 -4.38 16.44
CA THR A 67 -2.14 -4.62 17.83
C THR A 67 -3.27 -4.40 18.82
N ASP A 68 -3.16 -5.02 19.99
CA ASP A 68 -3.99 -4.63 21.12
C ASP A 68 -3.55 -3.26 21.68
N GLN A 69 -4.25 -2.79 22.71
CA GLN A 69 -3.95 -1.53 23.39
C GLN A 69 -2.64 -1.55 24.19
N GLN A 70 -2.05 -2.72 24.42
CA GLN A 70 -0.76 -2.90 25.09
C GLN A 70 0.41 -2.98 24.08
N GLY A 71 0.12 -2.98 22.78
CA GLY A 71 1.11 -3.08 21.70
C GLY A 71 1.49 -4.52 21.35
N ASN A 72 0.77 -5.53 21.81
CA ASN A 72 1.01 -6.90 21.36
C ASN A 72 0.44 -7.08 19.96
N ILE A 73 1.24 -7.66 19.06
CA ILE A 73 0.82 -7.94 17.68
C ILE A 73 -0.25 -9.03 17.69
N LEU A 74 -1.40 -8.71 17.11
CA LEU A 74 -2.52 -9.62 16.92
C LEU A 74 -2.57 -10.18 15.50
N HIS A 75 -2.23 -9.35 14.50
CA HIS A 75 -2.14 -9.76 13.10
C HIS A 75 -1.16 -8.86 12.33
N GLN A 76 -0.48 -9.45 11.36
CA GLN A 76 0.36 -8.73 10.40
C GLN A 76 0.16 -9.34 9.03
N ASP A 77 0.15 -8.48 8.01
CA ASP A 77 0.14 -8.92 6.63
C ASP A 77 0.95 -7.97 5.74
N THR A 78 1.38 -8.46 4.60
CA THR A 78 1.97 -7.63 3.55
C THR A 78 1.35 -7.98 2.21
N ILE A 79 0.69 -6.97 1.65
CA ILE A 79 -0.20 -7.08 0.51
C ILE A 79 0.42 -6.30 -0.63
N ILE A 80 0.47 -6.91 -1.81
CA ILE A 80 1.08 -6.33 -3.00
C ILE A 80 0.09 -6.48 -4.14
N ASP A 81 -0.12 -5.39 -4.88
CA ASP A 81 -1.08 -5.33 -5.99
C ASP A 81 -2.52 -5.76 -5.61
N ASP A 82 -2.93 -5.49 -4.37
CA ASP A 82 -4.28 -5.76 -3.89
C ASP A 82 -4.72 -4.67 -2.92
N SER A 83 -6.02 -4.42 -2.87
CA SER A 83 -6.64 -3.33 -2.11
C SER A 83 -7.20 -3.80 -0.78
N PHE A 84 -7.29 -5.11 -0.52
CA PHE A 84 -7.98 -5.63 0.65
C PHE A 84 -7.08 -6.43 1.59
N CYS A 85 -7.06 -6.04 2.87
CA CYS A 85 -6.58 -6.88 3.96
C CYS A 85 -7.73 -7.71 4.52
N ASN A 86 -7.66 -9.04 4.35
CA ASN A 86 -8.70 -9.98 4.74
C ASN A 86 -8.13 -11.05 5.67
N PHE A 87 -8.71 -11.19 6.86
CA PHE A 87 -8.30 -12.22 7.80
C PHE A 87 -9.41 -12.56 8.80
N SER A 88 -9.29 -13.74 9.42
CA SER A 88 -10.14 -14.14 10.55
C SER A 88 -9.42 -13.89 11.87
N HIS A 89 -10.17 -13.64 12.93
CA HIS A 89 -9.61 -13.40 14.26
C HIS A 89 -10.44 -14.08 15.35
N SER A 90 -9.88 -14.12 16.55
CA SER A 90 -10.52 -14.68 17.76
C SER A 90 -10.46 -13.75 18.97
N TRP A 91 -10.04 -12.49 18.80
CA TRP A 91 -10.08 -11.50 19.87
C TRP A 91 -11.52 -11.07 20.21
N PRO A 92 -11.80 -10.67 21.47
CA PRO A 92 -13.10 -10.17 21.89
C PRO A 92 -13.63 -8.99 21.07
N LEU A 93 -14.95 -8.95 20.86
CA LEU A 93 -15.62 -7.79 20.23
C LEU A 93 -15.63 -6.53 21.10
N THR A 94 -15.33 -6.67 22.40
CA THR A 94 -15.20 -5.55 23.33
C THR A 94 -13.88 -4.82 23.22
N ASP A 95 -12.91 -5.41 22.51
CA ASP A 95 -11.56 -4.86 22.42
C ASP A 95 -11.49 -3.85 21.27
N THR A 96 -10.71 -2.80 21.50
CA THR A 96 -10.33 -1.83 20.46
C THR A 96 -8.95 -2.22 19.93
N ILE A 97 -8.85 -2.36 18.62
CA ILE A 97 -7.64 -2.82 17.94
C ILE A 97 -6.95 -1.62 17.28
N ASN A 98 -5.67 -1.41 17.54
CA ASN A 98 -4.89 -0.41 16.79
C ASN A 98 -4.56 -0.99 15.41
N VAL A 99 -4.71 -0.16 14.37
CA VAL A 99 -4.43 -0.53 12.98
C VAL A 99 -3.40 0.44 12.44
N THR A 100 -2.27 -0.08 11.99
CA THR A 100 -1.21 0.69 11.34
C THR A 100 -0.96 0.13 9.95
N VAL A 101 -0.91 1.00 8.96
CA VAL A 101 -0.66 0.63 7.56
C VAL A 101 0.38 1.53 6.96
N THR A 102 1.40 0.92 6.34
CA THR A 102 2.34 1.66 5.51
C THR A 102 2.12 1.31 4.04
N LEU A 103 1.90 2.31 3.20
CA LEU A 103 1.88 2.19 1.73
C LEU A 103 3.21 2.71 1.18
N VAL A 104 3.95 1.84 0.51
CA VAL A 104 5.16 2.21 -0.26
C VAL A 104 4.96 1.90 -1.74
N ASN A 105 5.38 2.84 -2.60
CA ASN A 105 5.55 2.60 -4.03
C ASN A 105 6.72 3.44 -4.57
N ASP A 106 7.88 2.80 -4.72
CA ASP A 106 9.11 3.43 -5.22
C ASP A 106 9.06 3.77 -6.73
N SER A 107 8.07 3.23 -7.45
CA SER A 107 7.84 3.52 -8.88
C SER A 107 6.85 4.67 -9.11
N ALA A 108 6.23 5.19 -8.05
CA ALA A 108 5.23 6.26 -8.12
C ALA A 108 5.71 7.52 -7.39
N ASN A 109 5.33 8.70 -7.87
CA ASN A 109 5.61 9.99 -7.22
C ASN A 109 4.45 10.99 -7.43
N LEU A 110 4.53 12.13 -6.73
CA LEU A 110 3.51 13.18 -6.78
C LEU A 110 3.77 14.26 -7.84
N ASP A 111 4.77 14.13 -8.71
CA ASP A 111 5.15 15.21 -9.63
C ASP A 111 4.01 15.60 -10.57
N ASN A 112 3.29 14.61 -11.12
CA ASN A 112 2.11 14.89 -11.96
C ASN A 112 0.98 15.59 -11.20
N TRP A 113 0.81 15.28 -9.91
CA TRP A 113 -0.16 15.98 -9.06
C TRP A 113 0.30 17.43 -8.81
N TYR A 114 1.58 17.65 -8.46
CA TYR A 114 2.16 18.97 -8.24
C TYR A 114 2.12 19.86 -9.48
N ILE A 115 2.36 19.32 -10.68
CA ILE A 115 2.21 20.08 -11.94
C ILE A 115 0.79 20.66 -12.06
N ASN A 116 -0.23 19.85 -11.76
CA ASN A 116 -1.63 20.29 -11.83
C ASN A 116 -1.99 21.32 -10.75
N GLN A 117 -1.24 21.37 -9.64
CA GLN A 117 -1.39 22.38 -8.59
C GLN A 117 -0.50 23.61 -8.78
N GLY A 118 0.41 23.62 -9.77
CA GLY A 118 1.41 24.68 -9.94
C GLY A 118 2.48 24.70 -8.83
N LEU A 119 2.75 23.55 -8.21
CA LEU A 119 3.71 23.40 -7.11
C LEU A 119 5.09 22.94 -7.60
N PRO A 120 6.18 23.19 -6.85
CA PRO A 120 7.50 22.64 -7.13
C PRO A 120 7.51 21.11 -7.09
N LEU A 121 8.25 20.50 -8.01
CA LEU A 121 8.41 19.04 -8.07
C LEU A 121 9.36 18.55 -6.96
N THR A 122 9.10 17.36 -6.43
CA THR A 122 9.96 16.75 -5.40
C THR A 122 10.66 15.49 -5.89
N GLY A 123 10.06 14.77 -6.84
CA GLY A 123 10.54 13.47 -7.31
C GLY A 123 10.54 12.38 -6.22
N GLN A 124 9.94 12.63 -5.06
CA GLN A 124 9.92 11.69 -3.94
C GLN A 124 8.92 10.56 -4.20
N SER A 125 9.30 9.34 -3.85
CA SER A 125 8.41 8.18 -3.99
C SER A 125 7.29 8.18 -2.96
N ILE A 126 6.23 7.42 -3.23
CA ILE A 126 5.11 7.30 -2.29
C ILE A 126 5.55 6.50 -1.07
N ASN A 127 5.41 7.11 0.10
CA ASN A 127 5.67 6.50 1.41
C ASN A 127 4.69 7.09 2.43
N CYS A 128 3.54 6.45 2.61
CA CYS A 128 2.44 6.93 3.43
C CYS A 128 2.25 6.04 4.66
N LEU A 129 1.93 6.66 5.80
CA LEU A 129 1.50 6.00 7.04
C LEU A 129 0.03 6.31 7.32
N PHE A 130 -0.74 5.29 7.70
CA PHE A 130 -2.12 5.40 8.14
C PHE A 130 -2.25 4.73 9.50
N GLU A 131 -2.90 5.40 10.44
CA GLU A 131 -3.15 4.89 11.77
C GLU A 131 -4.60 5.15 12.17
N ASP A 132 -5.23 4.15 12.78
CA ASP A 132 -6.54 4.31 13.42
C ASP A 132 -6.77 3.20 14.46
N GLN A 133 -7.95 3.21 15.03
CA GLN A 133 -8.47 2.20 15.93
C GLN A 133 -9.76 1.61 15.35
N LEU A 134 -9.81 0.29 15.33
CA LEU A 134 -10.92 -0.51 14.85
C LEU A 134 -11.69 -1.07 16.05
N PHE A 135 -13.01 -0.92 16.07
CA PHE A 135 -13.86 -1.47 17.12
C PHE A 135 -15.17 -2.04 16.56
N TRP A 136 -15.80 -2.92 17.32
CA TRP A 136 -17.11 -3.47 17.00
C TRP A 136 -18.19 -2.50 17.46
N TYR A 137 -18.85 -1.86 16.51
CA TYR A 137 -19.99 -1.00 16.76
C TYR A 137 -21.28 -1.80 16.76
N ILE A 138 -22.17 -1.53 17.72
CA ILE A 138 -23.51 -2.13 17.82
C ILE A 138 -24.54 -1.02 17.75
N ASP A 139 -25.54 -1.20 16.92
CA ASP A 139 -26.67 -0.28 16.77
C ASP A 139 -27.98 -1.04 16.50
N THR A 140 -29.09 -0.31 16.44
CA THR A 140 -30.43 -0.86 16.34
C THR A 140 -31.12 -0.33 15.10
N PHE A 141 -31.59 -1.23 14.23
CA PHE A 141 -32.46 -0.84 13.12
C PHE A 141 -33.76 -0.21 13.63
N PRO A 142 -34.47 0.61 12.83
CA PRO A 142 -35.77 1.16 13.21
C PRO A 142 -36.82 0.10 13.62
N THR A 143 -36.62 -1.16 13.20
CA THR A 143 -37.44 -2.33 13.55
C THR A 143 -37.16 -2.89 14.96
N GLY A 144 -36.16 -2.38 15.68
CA GLY A 144 -35.72 -2.86 16.99
C GLY A 144 -34.72 -4.02 16.95
N THR A 145 -34.31 -4.49 15.76
CA THR A 145 -33.31 -5.55 15.61
C THR A 145 -31.90 -4.98 15.75
N LEU A 146 -31.07 -5.58 16.59
CA LEU A 146 -29.66 -5.21 16.74
C LEU A 146 -28.84 -5.65 15.53
N TYR A 147 -27.87 -4.83 15.14
CA TYR A 147 -26.82 -5.20 14.20
C TYR A 147 -25.47 -4.73 14.71
N GLY A 148 -24.42 -5.40 14.26
CA GLY A 148 -23.06 -5.02 14.58
C GLY A 148 -22.21 -4.91 13.31
N SER A 149 -21.23 -4.02 13.36
CA SER A 149 -20.29 -3.79 12.28
C SER A 149 -18.95 -3.32 12.83
N TRP A 150 -17.86 -3.79 12.23
CA TRP A 150 -16.55 -3.19 12.45
C TRP A 150 -16.53 -1.77 11.86
N THR A 151 -16.00 -0.82 12.61
CA THR A 151 -15.81 0.56 12.14
C THR A 151 -14.55 1.17 12.73
N PHE A 152 -13.99 2.13 12.01
CA PHE A 152 -12.91 2.97 12.53
C PHE A 152 -13.48 4.02 13.50
N ILE A 153 -12.68 4.37 14.52
CA ILE A 153 -13.00 5.42 15.48
C ILE A 153 -12.77 6.81 14.87
N HIS A 154 -11.72 6.96 14.08
CA HIS A 154 -11.36 8.22 13.46
C HIS A 154 -11.57 8.16 11.93
N ASN A 155 -10.95 9.09 11.20
CA ASN A 155 -11.04 9.22 9.74
C ASN A 155 -9.71 8.92 9.05
N ASN A 156 -8.78 8.24 9.76
CA ASN A 156 -7.56 7.63 9.21
C ASN A 156 -6.89 8.32 8.00
N PRO A 157 -6.58 9.63 8.05
CA PRO A 157 -5.90 10.29 6.94
C PRO A 157 -4.45 9.79 6.86
N GLY A 158 -3.93 9.68 5.63
CA GLY A 158 -2.53 9.32 5.45
C GLY A 158 -1.58 10.47 5.78
N ILE A 159 -0.41 10.11 6.31
CA ILE A 159 0.70 11.00 6.60
C ILE A 159 1.85 10.66 5.65
N ASP A 160 2.40 11.65 4.96
CA ASP A 160 3.60 11.48 4.13
C ASP A 160 4.85 11.39 5.01
N LEU A 161 5.50 10.22 4.99
CA LEU A 161 6.70 9.94 5.78
C LEU A 161 7.98 10.52 5.18
N ASN A 162 7.95 11.03 3.94
CA ASN A 162 9.12 11.68 3.36
C ASN A 162 9.32 13.11 3.89
N ILE A 163 8.25 13.71 4.41
CA ILE A 163 8.29 15.04 5.02
C ILE A 163 8.66 14.85 6.49
N SER A 164 9.88 15.24 6.86
CA SER A 164 10.32 15.30 8.26
C SER A 164 9.49 16.35 9.01
N THR A 165 8.32 15.97 9.50
CA THR A 165 7.55 16.81 10.40
C THR A 165 8.09 16.62 11.82
N SER A 166 8.35 17.74 12.48
CA SER A 166 8.95 17.86 13.81
C SER A 166 8.02 17.43 14.95
N THR A 167 7.35 16.29 14.80
CA THR A 167 6.55 15.65 15.83
C THR A 167 7.12 14.26 16.02
N ASN A 168 7.49 13.92 17.26
CA ASN A 168 8.00 12.61 17.67
C ASN A 168 6.96 11.50 17.42
N TYR A 169 6.67 11.18 16.16
CA TYR A 169 6.24 9.85 15.81
C TYR A 169 7.48 9.00 16.02
N PHE A 170 7.49 8.21 17.09
CA PHE A 170 8.37 7.06 17.18
C PHE A 170 7.93 6.13 16.07
N VAL A 171 8.36 6.42 14.85
CA VAL A 171 8.36 5.49 13.74
C VAL A 171 9.35 4.41 14.19
N SER A 172 8.84 3.44 14.95
CA SER A 172 9.46 2.12 15.10
C SER A 172 9.97 1.77 13.72
N GLU A 173 11.26 1.48 13.55
CA GLU A 173 11.91 1.30 12.24
C GLU A 173 10.99 0.55 11.29
N ASN A 174 10.22 1.30 10.47
CA ASN A 174 9.10 0.71 9.77
C ASN A 174 9.69 -0.38 8.89
N LYS A 175 9.13 -1.60 8.99
CA LYS A 175 9.37 -2.64 8.00
C LYS A 175 9.15 -1.98 6.65
N ARG A 176 10.24 -1.81 5.89
CA ARG A 176 10.28 -1.10 4.62
C ARG A 176 10.83 -2.08 3.62
N LEU A 177 10.20 -2.19 2.45
CA LEU A 177 10.79 -2.99 1.39
C LEU A 177 12.19 -2.43 1.04
N ILE A 178 13.22 -3.26 1.11
CA ILE A 178 14.55 -2.94 0.63
C ILE A 178 14.66 -3.32 -0.85
N LYS A 179 14.26 -4.54 -1.20
CA LYS A 179 14.35 -5.05 -2.58
C LYS A 179 13.51 -6.29 -2.81
N ILE A 180 13.18 -6.52 -4.07
CA ILE A 180 12.59 -7.77 -4.56
C ILE A 180 13.68 -8.56 -5.28
N VAL A 181 13.83 -9.84 -4.94
CA VAL A 181 14.76 -10.74 -5.62
C VAL A 181 14.04 -11.95 -6.22
N ASP A 182 14.56 -12.45 -7.33
CA ASP A 182 14.06 -13.66 -7.98
C ASP A 182 14.51 -14.95 -7.27
N LEU A 183 14.12 -16.11 -7.80
CA LEU A 183 14.51 -17.42 -7.26
C LEU A 183 16.03 -17.65 -7.17
N LEU A 184 16.82 -16.90 -7.95
CA LEU A 184 18.28 -16.97 -7.98
C LEU A 184 18.93 -15.88 -7.11
N GLY A 185 18.13 -15.09 -6.38
CA GLY A 185 18.61 -14.01 -5.52
C GLY A 185 19.03 -12.74 -6.27
N ARG A 186 18.69 -12.62 -7.55
CA ARG A 186 18.98 -11.42 -8.35
C ARG A 186 17.90 -10.38 -8.14
N GLU A 187 18.29 -9.13 -7.97
CA GLU A 187 17.35 -8.02 -7.84
C GLU A 187 16.47 -7.88 -9.09
N THR A 188 15.18 -7.70 -8.89
CA THR A 188 14.17 -7.61 -9.97
C THR A 188 13.05 -6.67 -9.55
N SER A 189 12.25 -6.22 -10.51
CA SER A 189 10.93 -5.62 -10.26
C SER A 189 9.85 -6.69 -10.12
N PHE A 190 8.63 -6.27 -9.74
CA PHE A 190 7.45 -7.13 -9.72
C PHE A 190 7.22 -7.82 -11.07
N LYS A 191 6.86 -9.12 -11.03
CA LYS A 191 6.54 -9.96 -12.20
C LYS A 191 5.50 -11.02 -11.85
N ASN A 192 4.43 -11.07 -12.65
CA ASN A 192 3.46 -12.15 -12.61
C ASN A 192 4.06 -13.47 -13.08
N ASN A 193 3.48 -14.58 -12.63
CA ASN A 193 3.88 -15.96 -12.90
C ASN A 193 5.35 -16.27 -12.55
N HIS A 194 5.91 -15.54 -11.59
CA HIS A 194 7.24 -15.75 -11.05
C HIS A 194 7.18 -15.80 -9.52
N ILE A 195 8.04 -16.63 -8.92
CA ILE A 195 8.25 -16.59 -7.46
C ILE A 195 9.20 -15.44 -7.16
N LEU A 196 8.77 -14.57 -6.25
CA LEU A 196 9.50 -13.39 -5.83
C LEU A 196 9.74 -13.45 -4.31
N PHE A 197 10.88 -12.93 -3.89
CA PHE A 197 11.24 -12.76 -2.49
C PHE A 197 11.36 -11.28 -2.17
N TYR A 198 10.52 -10.79 -1.28
CA TYR A 198 10.51 -9.42 -0.78
C TYR A 198 11.38 -9.37 0.48
N ILE A 199 12.42 -8.54 0.46
CA ILE A 199 13.37 -8.38 1.57
C ILE A 199 13.10 -7.04 2.22
N PHE A 200 12.87 -7.04 3.53
CA PHE A 200 12.52 -5.83 4.28
C PHE A 200 13.66 -5.35 5.19
N SER A 201 13.55 -4.10 5.65
CA SER A 201 14.52 -3.41 6.52
C SER A 201 14.76 -4.09 7.86
N ASP A 202 13.75 -4.74 8.40
CA ASP A 202 13.81 -5.56 9.62
C ASP A 202 14.51 -6.92 9.41
N GLY A 203 14.96 -7.22 8.20
CA GLY A 203 15.60 -8.48 7.82
C GLY A 203 14.63 -9.61 7.49
N SER A 204 13.31 -9.39 7.62
CA SER A 204 12.29 -10.36 7.24
C SER A 204 12.26 -10.57 5.73
N ARG A 205 11.74 -11.74 5.31
CA ARG A 205 11.65 -12.14 3.91
C ARG A 205 10.31 -12.79 3.63
N GLU A 206 9.62 -12.31 2.60
CA GLU A 206 8.35 -12.88 2.17
C GLU A 206 8.45 -13.47 0.77
N LYS A 207 8.04 -14.73 0.63
CA LYS A 207 7.92 -15.41 -0.66
C LYS A 207 6.51 -15.22 -1.19
N LYS A 208 6.37 -14.63 -2.37
CA LYS A 208 5.08 -14.42 -3.04
C LYS A 208 5.10 -14.98 -4.46
N TYR A 209 3.94 -15.43 -4.94
CA TYR A 209 3.71 -15.84 -6.32
C TYR A 209 2.38 -15.24 -6.77
N PHE A 210 2.44 -14.38 -7.77
CA PHE A 210 1.27 -13.73 -8.34
C PHE A 210 0.93 -14.40 -9.66
N TYR A 211 -0.32 -14.79 -9.86
CA TYR A 211 -0.81 -15.32 -11.13
C TYR A 211 -1.75 -14.30 -11.79
N LYS A 212 -1.81 -14.30 -13.12
CA LYS A 212 -2.69 -13.45 -13.91
C LYS A 212 -3.62 -14.30 -14.76
#